data_AF-A0A2A4X4M0-F1
#
_entry.id   AF-A0A2A4X4M0-F1
#
_cell.length_a   1.000
_cell.length_b   1.000
_cell.length_c   1.000
_cell.angle_alpha   90.00
_cell.angle_beta   90.00
_cell.angle_gamma   90.00
#
_symmetry.space_group_name_H-M   'P 1'
#
loop_
_entity.id
_entity.type
_entity.pdbx_description
1 polymer ?
#
loop_
_entity_poly.entity_id
_entity_poly.type
_entity_poly.pdbx_seq_one_letter_code
_entity_poly.pdbx_strand_id
1 'polypeptide(L)'
;MKSSWKDWLTIASNLAILMGILLVFWELQQNQTLARLQLTSEGFALRTELTSNLIGESPELVLAKACLKPDELTTEDRIVLAQIFQSRLSAALMYRDIESVSGLGFDIENSFVPVFQTMFNYEYGREFYQRMKDYSNGRSADLFAIGDSVLESGRVSDCALGSAVPGGF
;
A
#
# COMPACT_ATOMS: atom_id res chain seq x y z
N MET A 1 40.26 51.68 -17.83
CA MET A 1 39.31 50.58 -17.54
C MET A 1 39.93 49.25 -17.92
N LYS A 2 40.63 48.57 -16.99
CA LYS A 2 41.24 47.23 -17.24
C LYS A 2 41.15 46.27 -16.03
N SER A 3 40.38 46.64 -15.00
CA SER A 3 40.16 45.82 -13.80
C SER A 3 38.95 44.89 -13.91
N SER A 4 37.94 45.25 -14.71
CA SER A 4 36.62 44.59 -14.64
C SER A 4 36.60 43.12 -15.03
N TRP A 5 37.55 42.64 -15.82
CA TRP A 5 37.49 41.28 -16.37
C TRP A 5 37.98 40.20 -15.39
N LYS A 6 39.00 40.50 -14.58
CA LYS A 6 39.48 39.59 -13.52
C LYS A 6 38.47 39.52 -12.36
N ASP A 7 37.87 40.66 -12.02
CA ASP A 7 36.85 40.74 -10.98
C ASP A 7 35.60 39.93 -11.39
N TRP A 8 35.19 40.01 -12.66
CA TRP A 8 34.10 39.21 -13.22
C TRP A 8 34.37 37.70 -13.22
N LEU A 9 35.59 37.28 -13.59
CA LEU A 9 35.98 35.86 -13.54
C LEU A 9 35.92 35.30 -12.11
N THR A 10 36.34 36.10 -11.13
CA THR A 10 36.31 35.72 -9.72
C THR A 10 34.87 35.57 -9.21
N ILE A 11 33.98 36.50 -9.58
CA ILE A 11 32.55 36.43 -9.25
C ILE A 11 31.90 35.20 -9.89
N ALA A 12 32.17 34.93 -11.16
CA ALA A 12 31.62 33.77 -11.87
C ALA A 12 32.08 32.45 -11.27
N SER A 13 33.35 32.35 -10.86
CA SER A 13 33.89 31.16 -10.20
C SER A 13 33.20 30.87 -8.86
N ASN A 14 33.00 31.90 -8.04
CA ASN A 14 32.30 31.76 -6.77
C ASN A 14 30.82 31.38 -6.97
N LEU A 15 30.17 31.93 -8.01
CA LEU A 15 28.79 31.60 -8.35
C LEU A 15 28.66 30.13 -8.83
N ALA A 16 29.62 29.65 -9.62
CA ALA A 16 29.66 28.27 -10.07
C ALA A 16 29.83 27.28 -8.90
N ILE A 17 30.67 27.61 -7.92
CA ILE A 17 30.84 26.82 -6.69
C ILE A 17 29.53 26.80 -5.89
N LEU A 18 28.88 27.95 -5.70
CA LEU A 18 27.59 28.04 -5.00
C LEU A 18 26.50 27.24 -5.70
N MET A 19 26.39 27.35 -7.03
CA MET A 19 25.44 26.53 -7.80
C MET A 19 25.76 25.04 -7.69
N GLY A 20 27.04 24.66 -7.70
CA GLY A 20 27.44 23.27 -7.50
C GLY A 20 27.01 22.72 -6.14
N ILE A 21 27.20 23.49 -5.06
CA ILE A 21 26.76 23.08 -3.71
C ILE A 21 25.24 22.96 -3.63
N LEU A 22 24.50 23.91 -4.21
CA LEU A 22 23.03 23.87 -4.24
C LEU A 22 22.52 22.66 -5.02
N LEU A 23 23.15 22.34 -6.14
CA LEU A 23 22.80 21.20 -6.97
C LEU A 23 23.03 19.88 -6.22
N VAL A 24 24.17 19.72 -5.54
CA VAL A 24 24.45 18.56 -4.68
C VAL A 24 23.42 18.44 -3.55
N PHE A 25 23.03 19.55 -2.92
CA PHE A 25 22.02 19.52 -1.86
C PHE A 25 20.65 19.06 -2.40
N TRP A 26 20.26 19.51 -3.58
CA TRP A 26 19.04 19.05 -4.25
C TRP A 26 19.11 17.57 -4.62
N GLU A 27 20.21 17.12 -5.22
CA GLU A 27 20.42 15.70 -5.54
C GLU A 27 20.39 14.81 -4.30
N LEU A 28 20.96 15.26 -3.17
CA LEU A 28 20.91 14.53 -1.90
C LEU A 28 19.48 14.36 -1.39
N GLN A 29 18.65 15.40 -1.48
CA GLN A 29 17.24 15.31 -1.07
C GLN A 29 16.44 14.35 -1.97
N GLN A 30 16.69 14.37 -3.28
CA GLN A 30 16.07 13.41 -4.19
C GLN A 30 16.53 11.97 -3.93
N ASN A 31 17.83 11.75 -3.76
CA ASN A 31 18.40 10.42 -3.52
C ASN A 31 17.90 9.80 -2.22
N GLN A 32 17.72 10.58 -1.15
CA GLN A 32 17.15 10.07 0.10
C GLN A 32 15.69 9.63 -0.06
N THR A 33 14.91 10.34 -0.88
CA THR A 33 13.52 10.00 -1.16
C THR A 33 13.43 8.70 -1.96
N LEU A 34 14.23 8.59 -3.02
CA LEU A 34 14.31 7.37 -3.84
C LEU A 34 14.77 6.16 -3.03
N ALA A 35 15.79 6.32 -2.18
CA ALA A 35 16.28 5.25 -1.33
C ALA A 35 15.20 4.77 -0.33
N ARG A 36 14.43 5.69 0.26
CA ARG A 36 13.31 5.32 1.15
C ARG A 36 12.21 4.58 0.40
N LEU A 37 11.84 5.05 -0.80
CA LEU A 37 10.86 4.39 -1.65
C LEU A 37 11.30 2.97 -2.03
N GLN A 38 12.56 2.80 -2.39
CA GLN A 38 13.13 1.51 -2.75
C GLN A 38 13.12 0.54 -1.56
N LEU A 39 13.55 0.97 -0.37
CA LEU A 39 13.53 0.14 0.84
C LEU A 39 12.10 -0.26 1.24
N THR A 40 11.13 0.65 1.11
CA THR A 40 9.71 0.32 1.35
C THR A 40 9.20 -0.72 0.36
N SER A 41 9.57 -0.59 -0.93
CA SER A 41 9.19 -1.54 -1.97
C SER A 41 9.83 -2.93 -1.77
N GLU A 42 11.13 -2.99 -1.44
CA GLU A 42 11.85 -4.25 -1.20
C GLU A 42 11.31 -4.98 0.04
N GLY A 43 11.04 -4.24 1.12
CA GLY A 43 10.40 -4.79 2.32
C GLY A 43 9.01 -5.37 2.04
N PHE A 44 8.26 -4.79 1.11
CA PHE A 44 6.97 -5.30 0.69
C PHE A 44 7.09 -6.57 -0.16
N ALA A 45 8.02 -6.61 -1.11
CA ALA A 45 8.27 -7.80 -1.92
C ALA A 45 8.57 -9.04 -1.06
N LEU A 46 9.43 -8.87 -0.04
CA LEU A 46 9.74 -9.93 0.93
C LEU A 46 8.51 -10.38 1.74
N ARG A 47 7.66 -9.44 2.16
CA ARG A 47 6.42 -9.78 2.88
C ARG A 47 5.43 -10.53 2.01
N THR A 48 5.30 -10.16 0.76
CA THR A 48 4.43 -10.84 -0.22
C THR A 48 4.94 -12.25 -0.48
N GLU A 49 6.25 -12.45 -0.63
CA GLU A 49 6.87 -13.77 -0.78
C GLU A 49 6.64 -14.66 0.45
N LEU A 50 6.88 -14.13 1.66
CA LEU A 50 6.60 -14.84 2.91
C LEU A 50 5.11 -15.20 3.03
N THR A 51 4.22 -14.29 2.67
CA THR A 51 2.78 -14.53 2.72
C THR A 51 2.36 -15.58 1.70
N SER A 52 2.91 -15.54 0.48
CA SER A 52 2.68 -16.56 -0.55
C SER A 52 3.12 -17.95 -0.08
N ASN A 53 4.27 -18.04 0.59
CA ASN A 53 4.75 -19.30 1.15
C ASN A 53 3.85 -19.83 2.28
N LEU A 54 3.25 -18.94 3.08
CA LEU A 54 2.33 -19.31 4.16
C LEU A 54 0.92 -19.69 3.68
N ILE A 55 0.47 -19.09 2.57
CA ILE A 55 -0.83 -19.36 1.96
C ILE A 55 -0.89 -20.76 1.32
N GLY A 56 0.26 -21.30 0.90
CA GLY A 56 0.37 -22.63 0.30
C GLY A 56 -0.01 -22.66 -1.18
N GLU A 57 -0.09 -23.87 -1.75
CA GLU A 57 -0.16 -24.07 -3.20
C GLU A 57 -1.54 -23.79 -3.83
N SER A 58 -2.61 -23.65 -3.04
CA SER A 58 -3.99 -23.52 -3.58
C SER A 58 -4.91 -22.55 -2.82
N PRO A 59 -4.55 -21.24 -2.73
CA PRO A 59 -5.41 -20.22 -2.13
C PRO A 59 -6.82 -20.13 -2.72
N GLU A 60 -6.95 -20.41 -4.01
CA GLU A 60 -8.20 -20.36 -4.76
C GLU A 60 -9.23 -21.36 -4.23
N LEU A 61 -8.81 -22.52 -3.74
CA LEU A 61 -9.71 -23.52 -3.16
C LEU A 61 -10.30 -23.02 -1.84
N VAL A 62 -9.47 -22.37 -1.01
CA VAL A 62 -9.90 -21.80 0.27
C VAL A 62 -10.85 -20.62 0.03
N LEU A 63 -10.54 -19.75 -0.93
CA LEU A 63 -11.44 -18.65 -1.31
C LEU A 63 -12.76 -19.17 -1.89
N ALA A 64 -12.73 -20.18 -2.76
CA ALA A 64 -13.94 -20.80 -3.30
C ALA A 64 -14.80 -21.42 -2.19
N LYS A 65 -14.17 -22.11 -1.22
CA LYS A 65 -14.85 -22.65 -0.06
C LYS A 65 -15.44 -21.56 0.83
N ALA A 66 -14.70 -20.48 1.08
CA ALA A 66 -15.18 -19.33 1.84
C ALA A 66 -16.36 -18.61 1.19
N CYS A 67 -16.45 -18.69 -0.14
CA CYS A 67 -17.55 -18.15 -0.92
C CYS A 67 -18.79 -19.04 -0.89
N LEU A 68 -18.62 -20.33 -1.22
CA LEU A 68 -19.73 -21.23 -1.47
C LEU A 68 -20.23 -21.96 -0.23
N LYS A 69 -19.36 -22.14 0.78
CA LYS A 69 -19.58 -22.96 1.97
C LYS A 69 -18.87 -22.37 3.22
N PRO A 70 -19.23 -21.15 3.63
CA PRO A 70 -18.54 -20.44 4.72
C PRO A 70 -18.61 -21.18 6.08
N ASP A 71 -19.65 -21.97 6.29
CA ASP A 71 -19.88 -22.78 7.49
C ASP A 71 -18.98 -24.02 7.57
N GLU A 72 -18.49 -24.52 6.43
CA GLU A 72 -17.56 -25.65 6.37
C GLU A 72 -16.08 -25.23 6.52
N LEU A 73 -15.77 -23.93 6.70
CA LEU A 73 -14.39 -23.44 6.85
C LEU A 73 -13.72 -24.01 8.10
N THR A 74 -12.61 -24.71 7.90
CA THR A 74 -11.79 -25.22 9.01
C THR A 74 -10.95 -24.09 9.63
N THR A 75 -10.28 -24.40 10.74
CA THR A 75 -9.33 -23.46 11.35
C THR A 75 -8.19 -23.10 10.41
N GLU A 76 -7.67 -24.10 9.68
CA GLU A 76 -6.61 -23.93 8.69
C GLU A 76 -7.05 -23.02 7.54
N ASP A 77 -8.27 -23.22 7.02
CA ASP A 77 -8.87 -22.35 6.00
C ASP A 77 -8.92 -20.89 6.48
N ARG A 78 -9.35 -20.66 7.73
CA ARG A 78 -9.44 -19.32 8.33
C ARG A 78 -8.07 -18.66 8.50
N ILE A 79 -7.02 -19.43 8.79
CA ILE A 79 -5.64 -18.93 8.86
C ILE A 79 -5.20 -18.46 7.47
N VAL A 80 -5.41 -19.28 6.44
CA VAL A 80 -5.06 -18.93 5.06
C VAL A 80 -5.83 -17.67 4.61
N LEU A 81 -7.14 -17.60 4.85
CA LEU A 81 -7.94 -16.41 4.53
C LEU A 81 -7.46 -15.16 5.27
N ALA A 82 -7.07 -15.30 6.54
CA ALA A 82 -6.53 -14.17 7.30
C ALA A 82 -5.24 -13.65 6.65
N GLN A 83 -4.35 -14.53 6.19
CA GLN A 83 -3.14 -14.14 5.48
C GLN A 83 -3.44 -13.49 4.13
N ILE A 84 -4.42 -14.02 3.37
CA ILE A 84 -4.85 -13.43 2.09
C ILE A 84 -5.40 -12.01 2.30
N PHE A 85 -6.28 -11.81 3.29
CA PHE A 85 -6.84 -10.48 3.53
C PHE A 85 -5.82 -9.52 4.13
N GLN A 86 -4.94 -10.01 5.00
CA GLN A 86 -3.84 -9.23 5.55
C GLN A 86 -2.88 -8.77 4.45
N SER A 87 -2.54 -9.61 3.47
CA SER A 87 -1.64 -9.24 2.38
C SER A 87 -2.24 -8.16 1.49
N ARG A 88 -3.53 -8.27 1.14
CA ARG A 88 -4.25 -7.26 0.35
C ARG A 88 -4.30 -5.91 1.07
N LEU A 89 -4.62 -5.91 2.37
CA LEU A 89 -4.59 -4.67 3.16
C LEU A 89 -3.18 -4.09 3.28
N SER A 90 -2.17 -4.94 3.43
CA SER A 90 -0.77 -4.51 3.47
C SER A 90 -0.33 -3.88 2.16
N ALA A 91 -0.82 -4.36 1.01
CA ALA A 91 -0.56 -3.75 -0.29
C ALA A 91 -1.12 -2.33 -0.39
N ALA A 92 -2.37 -2.12 0.06
CA ALA A 92 -2.96 -0.79 0.09
C ALA A 92 -2.28 0.14 1.12
N LEU A 93 -1.87 -0.39 2.28
CA LEU A 93 -1.06 0.36 3.26
C LEU A 93 0.29 0.81 2.68
N MET A 94 0.91 0.00 1.84
CA MET A 94 2.15 0.39 1.15
C MET A 94 1.93 1.63 0.27
N TYR A 95 0.84 1.71 -0.50
CA TYR A 95 0.55 2.89 -1.32
C TYR A 95 0.39 4.16 -0.45
N ARG A 96 -0.26 4.03 0.71
CA ARG A 96 -0.36 5.13 1.69
C ARG A 96 1.01 5.54 2.24
N ASP A 97 1.85 4.58 2.59
CA ASP A 97 3.17 4.86 3.14
C ASP A 97 4.07 5.52 2.07
N ILE A 98 4.00 5.06 0.82
CA ILE A 98 4.66 5.70 -0.33
C ILE A 98 4.17 7.14 -0.50
N GLU A 99 2.86 7.38 -0.47
CA GLU A 99 2.30 8.74 -0.56
C GLU A 99 2.81 9.64 0.56
N SER A 100 2.84 9.14 1.79
CA SER A 100 3.31 9.92 2.95
C SER A 100 4.76 10.39 2.83
N VAL A 101 5.59 9.68 2.07
CA VAL A 101 7.00 9.99 1.86
C VAL A 101 7.23 10.79 0.58
N SER A 102 6.44 10.56 -0.45
CA SER A 102 6.68 11.11 -1.80
C SER A 102 5.80 12.31 -2.16
N GLY A 103 4.60 12.42 -1.58
CA GLY A 103 3.63 13.47 -1.89
C GLY A 103 3.19 13.47 -3.36
N LEU A 104 3.08 12.29 -3.99
CA LEU A 104 2.76 12.14 -5.40
C LEU A 104 1.27 12.35 -5.71
N GLY A 105 0.43 12.54 -4.69
CA GLY A 105 -1.00 12.76 -4.84
C GLY A 105 -1.78 11.46 -5.08
N PHE A 106 -1.32 10.33 -4.54
CA PHE A 106 -2.07 9.09 -4.62
C PHE A 106 -3.43 9.19 -3.92
N ASP A 107 -4.45 8.70 -4.60
CA ASP A 107 -5.77 8.56 -4.02
C ASP A 107 -5.82 7.32 -3.14
N ILE A 108 -5.62 7.57 -1.84
CA ILE A 108 -5.60 6.52 -0.82
C ILE A 108 -6.95 5.83 -0.72
N GLU A 109 -8.05 6.59 -0.80
CA GLU A 109 -9.39 6.03 -0.72
C GLU A 109 -9.63 5.04 -1.86
N ASN A 110 -9.34 5.44 -3.10
CA ASN A 110 -9.46 4.58 -4.27
C ASN A 110 -8.51 3.36 -4.25
N SER A 111 -7.44 3.40 -3.45
CA SER A 111 -6.55 2.26 -3.24
C SER A 111 -7.13 1.23 -2.25
N PHE A 112 -7.92 1.68 -1.26
CA PHE A 112 -8.50 0.83 -0.23
C PHE A 112 -9.90 0.30 -0.56
N VAL A 113 -10.71 1.07 -1.27
CA VAL A 113 -12.07 0.67 -1.69
C VAL A 113 -12.09 -0.72 -2.36
N PRO A 114 -11.29 -1.04 -3.39
CA PRO A 114 -11.33 -2.36 -4.03
C PRO A 114 -10.86 -3.48 -3.09
N VAL A 115 -9.92 -3.20 -2.18
CA VAL A 115 -9.48 -4.18 -1.17
C VAL A 115 -10.62 -4.52 -0.23
N PHE A 116 -11.32 -3.51 0.30
CA PHE A 116 -12.47 -3.73 1.17
C PHE A 116 -13.63 -4.40 0.44
N GLN A 117 -13.94 -4.00 -0.79
CA GLN A 117 -14.98 -4.64 -1.60
C GLN A 117 -14.71 -6.14 -1.78
N THR A 118 -13.50 -6.49 -2.22
CA THR A 118 -13.16 -7.89 -2.45
C THR A 118 -13.11 -8.71 -1.16
N MET A 119 -12.67 -8.11 -0.04
CA MET A 119 -12.66 -8.76 1.27
C MET A 119 -14.08 -8.97 1.81
N PHE A 120 -14.95 -7.97 1.70
CA PHE A 120 -16.30 -8.03 2.24
C PHE A 120 -17.26 -8.92 1.45
N ASN A 121 -16.87 -9.37 0.26
CA ASN A 121 -17.57 -10.44 -0.45
C ASN A 121 -17.57 -11.76 0.34
N TYR A 122 -16.65 -11.93 1.30
CA TYR A 122 -16.56 -13.11 2.16
C TYR A 122 -17.05 -12.78 3.57
N GLU A 123 -17.84 -13.69 4.16
CA GLU A 123 -18.31 -13.55 5.54
C GLU A 123 -17.15 -13.44 6.53
N TYR A 124 -16.18 -14.35 6.41
CA TYR A 124 -14.97 -14.31 7.21
C TYR A 124 -14.15 -13.02 7.00
N GLY A 125 -14.21 -12.40 5.82
CA GLY A 125 -13.55 -11.13 5.56
C GLY A 125 -14.17 -9.97 6.35
N ARG A 126 -15.50 -9.95 6.49
CA ARG A 126 -16.20 -8.99 7.35
C ARG A 126 -15.86 -9.21 8.82
N GLU A 127 -15.85 -10.46 9.29
CA GLU A 127 -15.43 -10.78 10.67
C GLU A 127 -13.98 -10.38 10.95
N PHE A 128 -13.08 -10.68 10.00
CA PHE A 128 -11.66 -10.36 10.09
C PHE A 128 -11.45 -8.85 10.21
N TYR A 129 -12.17 -8.06 9.41
CA TYR A 129 -12.15 -6.62 9.49
C TYR A 129 -12.60 -6.08 10.85
N GLN A 130 -13.70 -6.58 11.41
CA GLN A 130 -14.17 -6.15 12.73
C GLN A 130 -13.12 -6.44 13.82
N ARG A 131 -12.54 -7.65 13.80
CA ARG A 131 -11.44 -7.99 14.73
C ARG A 131 -10.27 -7.01 14.58
N MET A 132 -9.85 -6.72 13.35
CA MET A 132 -8.76 -5.78 13.10
C MET A 132 -9.07 -4.38 13.62
N LYS A 133 -10.30 -3.90 13.41
CA LYS A 133 -10.79 -2.62 13.91
C LYS A 133 -10.69 -2.55 15.43
N ASP A 134 -11.17 -3.59 16.11
CA ASP A 134 -11.09 -3.69 17.58
C ASP A 134 -9.64 -3.68 18.07
N TYR A 135 -8.76 -4.46 17.43
CA TYR A 135 -7.33 -4.51 17.78
C TYR A 135 -6.59 -3.20 17.52
N SER A 136 -7.03 -2.40 16.55
CA SER A 136 -6.36 -1.15 16.18
C SER A 136 -6.46 -0.07 17.26
N ASN A 137 -7.46 -0.16 18.14
CA ASN A 137 -7.78 0.84 19.16
C ASN A 137 -7.76 2.28 18.62
N GLY A 138 -8.30 2.49 17.41
CA GLY A 138 -8.44 3.81 16.78
C GLY A 138 -7.19 4.36 16.08
N ARG A 139 -6.06 3.64 16.04
CA ARG A 139 -4.82 4.12 15.41
C ARG A 139 -4.90 4.29 13.89
N SER A 140 -5.92 3.73 13.24
CA SER A 140 -6.17 3.82 11.79
C SER A 140 -7.62 4.20 11.50
N ALA A 141 -8.16 5.19 12.23
CA ALA A 141 -9.56 5.58 12.13
C ALA A 141 -9.98 6.00 10.70
N ASP A 142 -9.06 6.61 9.96
CA ASP A 142 -9.19 6.96 8.54
C ASP A 142 -9.43 5.73 7.66
N LEU A 143 -8.60 4.69 7.84
CA LEU A 143 -8.71 3.43 7.12
C LEU A 143 -10.04 2.72 7.41
N PHE A 144 -10.43 2.67 8.69
CA PHE A 144 -11.69 2.05 9.09
C PHE A 144 -12.90 2.87 8.65
N ALA A 145 -12.79 4.19 8.50
CA ALA A 145 -13.88 4.98 7.92
C ALA A 145 -14.13 4.60 6.45
N ILE A 146 -13.07 4.35 5.67
CA ILE A 146 -13.20 3.83 4.29
C ILE A 146 -13.84 2.44 4.30
N GLY A 147 -13.36 1.55 5.17
CA GLY A 147 -13.92 0.20 5.32
C GLY A 147 -15.40 0.22 5.70
N ASP A 148 -15.78 1.05 6.68
CA ASP A 148 -17.18 1.20 7.12
C ASP A 148 -18.06 1.73 5.97
N SER A 149 -17.58 2.74 5.23
CA SER A 149 -18.28 3.28 4.05
C SER A 149 -18.53 2.20 2.99
N VAL A 150 -17.54 1.36 2.69
CA VAL A 150 -17.71 0.25 1.73
C VAL A 150 -18.70 -0.78 2.26
N LEU A 151 -18.63 -1.13 3.55
CA LEU A 151 -19.52 -2.09 4.18
C LEU A 151 -20.99 -1.62 4.18
N GLU A 152 -21.21 -0.32 4.42
CA GLU A 152 -22.53 0.32 4.41
C GLU A 152 -23.10 0.49 3.00
N SER A 153 -22.23 0.67 1.99
CA SER A 153 -22.65 0.93 0.60
C SER A 153 -23.42 -0.23 -0.05
N GLY A 154 -23.38 -1.42 0.54
CA GLY A 154 -24.02 -2.62 -0.01
C GLY A 154 -23.44 -3.07 -1.37
N ARG A 155 -22.36 -2.45 -1.86
CA ARG A 155 -21.63 -2.81 -3.10
C ARG A 155 -20.74 -4.05 -2.91
N VAL A 156 -21.22 -5.00 -2.12
CA VAL A 156 -20.61 -6.30 -1.94
C VAL A 156 -21.21 -7.20 -3.01
N SER A 157 -20.43 -7.49 -4.05
CA SER A 157 -20.84 -8.43 -5.11
C SER A 157 -20.86 -9.85 -4.57
N ASP A 158 -21.62 -10.75 -5.22
CA ASP A 158 -21.45 -12.19 -5.03
C ASP A 158 -19.96 -12.53 -5.13
N CYS A 159 -19.41 -13.24 -4.14
CA CYS A 159 -18.00 -13.64 -4.13
C CYS A 159 -17.60 -14.45 -5.37
N ALA A 160 -18.55 -15.12 -6.03
CA ALA A 160 -18.34 -15.81 -7.30
C ALA A 160 -18.29 -14.87 -8.52
N LEU A 161 -18.91 -13.69 -8.45
CA LEU A 161 -18.94 -12.67 -9.51
C LEU A 161 -17.91 -11.54 -9.28
N GLY A 162 -17.48 -11.36 -8.03
CA GLY A 162 -16.61 -10.28 -7.55
C GLY A 162 -15.11 -10.50 -7.78
N SER A 163 -14.70 -11.65 -8.28
CA SER A 163 -13.32 -11.88 -8.78
C SER A 163 -13.08 -11.31 -10.18
N ALA A 164 -14.14 -10.86 -10.87
CA ALA A 164 -14.06 -10.22 -12.19
C ALA A 164 -14.00 -8.68 -12.13
N VAL A 165 -13.76 -8.09 -10.96
CA VAL A 165 -13.50 -6.64 -10.86
C VAL A 165 -12.12 -6.38 -11.49
N PRO A 166 -12.02 -5.50 -12.51
CA PRO A 166 -10.77 -5.27 -13.21
C PRO A 166 -9.73 -4.68 -12.25
N GLY A 167 -8.66 -5.44 -11.98
CA GLY A 167 -7.52 -5.01 -11.14
C GLY A 167 -7.12 -5.95 -10.00
N GLY A 168 -7.76 -7.11 -9.83
CA GLY A 168 -7.43 -8.07 -8.77
C GLY A 168 -6.48 -9.19 -9.18
N PHE A 169 -5.18 -8.90 -9.27
CA PHE A 169 -4.08 -9.86 -9.06
C PHE A 169 -2.93 -9.14 -8.34
#